data_AF-A0A424PHM0-F1
#
_entry.id   AF-A0A424PHM0-F1
#
_cell.length_a   1.000
_cell.length_b   1.000
_cell.length_c   1.000
_cell.angle_alpha   90.00
_cell.angle_beta   90.00
_cell.angle_gamma   90.00
#
_symmetry.space_group_name_H-M   'P 1'
#
loop_
_entity.id
_entity.type
_entity.pdbx_description
1 polymer ?
#
loop_
_entity_poly.entity_id
_entity_poly.type
_entity_poly.pdbx_seq_one_letter_code
_entity_poly.pdbx_strand_id
1 'polypeptide(L)'
;MKIIQFLCLLLWGFVQGNKQPCLCISVEDNKAIGVEKPIYVVLDEEKKDCWNQDMVLVKKTGAGMEAIPFQVDENEGNKIWFKHSSDSGIKTTYCFEPKKEQTQRIQFGYQKENGDLKLKFEDQSLIHYRYKIKSPPEGIDKLYQKSGYIHPVISPKGDTLTRIQPPDHYHHYGVWGPWTRTRIDDVGVDFWNLKDGQGTVLFKSFNNINSGNVYGGFSLHQEHINLTPKNKPQLAINENLRVKVWKNNNPDQYFIDYTSNFSSPLENGILFEAYRYGGGLGFRFKEQWNKDNCEVITSSGKSRAAADGTSARWCIVYGDSSDGDGSSGVLFMSHPQNQSHPEPMRIWPLDANKGRGDMFFEFCPIRHKEWKIKPHQFYELNYRMLVFDGKITPEEAEKHWKAFAFKPLIKVVKK
;
A
#
# COMPACT_ATOMS: atom_id res chain seq x y z
N MET A 1 -16.75 56.56 -65.79
CA MET A 1 -16.31 56.69 -64.38
C MET A 1 -16.28 55.31 -63.76
N LYS A 2 -15.09 54.76 -63.50
CA LYS A 2 -14.89 53.52 -62.74
C LYS A 2 -14.87 53.86 -61.26
N ILE A 3 -15.64 53.16 -60.43
CA ILE A 3 -15.45 53.14 -58.98
C ILE A 3 -15.16 51.69 -58.61
N ILE A 4 -13.90 51.42 -58.30
CA ILE A 4 -13.41 50.14 -57.79
C ILE A 4 -13.50 50.23 -56.26
N GLN A 5 -14.40 49.47 -55.65
CA GLN A 5 -14.43 49.29 -54.20
C GLN A 5 -13.36 48.27 -53.80
N PHE A 6 -12.38 48.73 -53.02
CA PHE A 6 -11.37 47.87 -52.40
C PHE A 6 -11.97 47.22 -51.14
N LEU A 7 -12.14 45.90 -51.19
CA LEU A 7 -12.52 45.10 -50.03
C LEU A 7 -11.24 44.77 -49.23
N CYS A 8 -11.01 45.45 -48.11
CA CYS A 8 -9.95 45.09 -47.17
C CYS A 8 -10.38 43.89 -46.32
N LEU A 9 -9.96 42.69 -46.72
CA LEU A 9 -9.99 41.50 -45.89
C LEU A 9 -8.90 41.59 -44.81
N LEU A 10 -9.30 41.88 -43.58
CA LEU A 10 -8.48 41.74 -42.38
C LEU A 10 -8.32 40.25 -42.07
N LEU A 11 -7.21 39.66 -42.50
CA LEU A 11 -6.74 38.36 -42.04
C LEU A 11 -6.27 38.50 -40.58
N TRP A 12 -7.13 38.13 -39.62
CA TRP A 12 -6.67 37.82 -38.27
C TRP A 12 -5.87 36.52 -38.32
N GLY A 13 -4.55 36.66 -38.35
CA GLY A 13 -3.65 35.55 -38.08
C GLY A 13 -3.89 35.06 -36.65
N PHE A 14 -4.48 33.88 -36.51
CA PHE A 14 -4.40 33.12 -35.26
C PHE A 14 -2.94 32.76 -35.04
N VAL A 15 -2.23 33.56 -34.25
CA VAL A 15 -0.98 33.14 -33.63
C VAL A 15 -1.35 32.04 -32.65
N GLN A 16 -1.22 30.77 -33.07
CA GLN A 16 -1.10 29.67 -32.13
C GLN A 16 0.19 29.92 -31.33
N GLY A 17 0.06 30.62 -30.21
CA GLY A 17 1.13 30.76 -29.24
C GLY A 17 1.55 29.37 -28.82
N ASN A 18 2.72 28.93 -29.31
CA ASN A 18 3.34 27.67 -28.93
C ASN A 18 3.82 27.84 -27.48
N LYS A 19 2.89 27.76 -26.50
CA LYS A 19 3.20 27.91 -25.09
C LYS A 19 4.17 26.78 -24.73
N GLN A 20 5.42 27.16 -24.52
CA GLN A 20 6.53 26.26 -24.27
C GLN A 20 6.32 25.51 -22.94
N PRO A 21 6.67 24.21 -22.85
CA PRO A 21 6.52 23.44 -21.62
C PRO A 21 7.31 24.07 -20.46
N CYS A 22 6.68 24.16 -19.29
CA CYS A 22 7.20 24.89 -18.12
C CYS A 22 8.35 24.13 -17.43
N LEU A 23 8.23 22.81 -17.36
CA LEU A 23 9.20 21.92 -16.72
C LEU A 23 9.09 20.53 -17.33
N CYS A 24 10.23 19.86 -17.56
CA CYS A 24 10.25 18.47 -18.00
C CYS A 24 11.03 17.57 -17.04
N ILE A 25 10.66 16.31 -17.00
CA ILE A 25 11.22 15.25 -16.18
C ILE A 25 11.63 14.13 -17.13
N SER A 26 12.86 13.65 -17.00
CA SER A 26 13.32 12.44 -17.66
C SER A 26 13.28 11.29 -16.67
N VAL A 27 12.73 10.16 -17.09
CA VAL A 27 12.65 8.93 -16.31
C VAL A 27 13.28 7.79 -17.10
N GLU A 28 14.13 7.00 -16.46
CA GLU A 28 14.78 5.84 -17.05
C GLU A 28 14.77 4.68 -16.04
N ASP A 29 14.15 3.57 -16.42
CA ASP A 29 14.21 2.34 -15.64
C ASP A 29 15.56 1.64 -15.87
N ASN A 30 16.30 1.43 -14.78
CA ASN A 30 17.59 0.73 -14.78
C ASN A 30 17.46 -0.81 -14.90
N LYS A 31 16.23 -1.32 -14.92
CA LYS A 31 15.88 -2.74 -15.02
C LYS A 31 14.66 -2.88 -15.94
N ALA A 32 14.56 -4.01 -16.64
CA ALA A 32 13.36 -4.35 -17.39
C ALA A 32 12.22 -4.67 -16.40
N ILE A 33 11.32 -3.69 -16.24
CA ILE A 33 10.16 -3.78 -15.34
C ILE A 33 8.90 -3.97 -16.17
N GLY A 34 8.66 -3.09 -17.15
CA GLY A 34 7.59 -3.24 -18.16
C GLY A 34 6.16 -3.23 -17.61
N VAL A 35 5.97 -2.94 -16.32
CA VAL A 35 4.67 -2.78 -15.67
C VAL A 35 4.50 -1.36 -15.16
N GLU A 36 3.27 -0.85 -15.22
CA GLU A 36 2.93 0.48 -14.71
C GLU A 36 3.07 0.57 -13.19
N LYS A 37 3.68 1.66 -12.72
CA LYS A 37 3.86 1.96 -11.30
C LYS A 37 3.75 3.46 -11.04
N PRO A 38 3.21 3.89 -9.88
CA PRO A 38 3.33 5.27 -9.44
C PRO A 38 4.79 5.54 -9.05
N ILE A 39 5.33 6.63 -9.58
CA ILE A 39 6.64 7.17 -9.19
C ILE A 39 6.45 8.60 -8.72
N TYR A 40 7.46 9.15 -8.04
CA TYR A 40 7.44 10.54 -7.63
C TYR A 40 8.74 11.25 -7.99
N VAL A 41 8.63 12.56 -8.16
CA VAL A 41 9.76 13.48 -8.24
C VAL A 41 9.57 14.55 -7.17
N VAL A 42 10.66 14.98 -6.54
CA VAL A 42 10.66 16.16 -5.66
C VAL A 42 11.14 17.34 -6.49
N LEU A 43 10.33 18.39 -6.54
CA LEU A 43 10.58 19.59 -7.34
C LEU A 43 11.02 20.75 -6.44
N ASP A 44 11.64 21.73 -7.07
CA ASP A 44 12.12 22.95 -6.42
C ASP A 44 10.98 23.94 -6.24
N GLU A 45 10.61 24.31 -5.01
CA GLU A 45 9.40 25.13 -4.73
C GLU A 45 9.36 26.47 -5.48
N GLU A 46 10.50 27.02 -5.89
CA GLU A 46 10.59 28.24 -6.70
C GLU A 46 9.83 28.16 -8.04
N LYS A 47 9.53 26.96 -8.52
CA LYS A 47 8.83 26.74 -9.80
C LYS A 47 7.38 26.26 -9.65
N LYS A 48 6.74 26.46 -8.49
CA LYS A 48 5.39 25.93 -8.18
C LYS A 48 4.33 26.19 -9.24
N ASP A 49 4.42 27.30 -9.95
CA ASP A 49 3.52 27.66 -11.05
C ASP A 49 3.55 26.65 -12.23
N CYS A 50 4.60 25.82 -12.32
CA CYS A 50 4.73 24.80 -13.36
C CYS A 50 3.94 23.51 -13.08
N TRP A 51 3.36 23.29 -11.90
CA TRP A 51 2.65 22.03 -11.56
C TRP A 51 1.39 22.23 -10.71
N ASN A 52 0.61 23.27 -11.03
CA ASN A 52 -0.67 23.55 -10.38
C ASN A 52 -1.86 22.86 -11.11
N GLN A 53 -3.08 23.13 -10.67
CA GLN A 53 -4.31 22.53 -11.19
C GLN A 53 -4.61 22.90 -12.67
N ASP A 54 -3.98 23.94 -13.19
CA ASP A 54 -4.09 24.40 -14.58
C ASP A 54 -3.10 23.70 -15.52
N MET A 55 -2.30 22.78 -15.00
CA MET A 55 -1.32 22.01 -15.77
C MET A 55 -1.77 20.56 -15.97
N VAL A 56 -1.22 19.92 -16.99
CA VAL A 56 -1.25 18.47 -17.21
C VAL A 56 0.16 17.96 -17.44
N LEU A 57 0.43 16.72 -17.06
CA LEU A 57 1.71 16.09 -17.35
C LEU A 57 1.58 15.33 -18.68
N VAL A 58 2.42 15.65 -19.65
CA VAL A 58 2.41 15.03 -20.98
C VAL A 58 3.59 14.09 -21.12
N LYS A 59 3.31 12.79 -21.29
CA LYS A 59 4.30 11.77 -21.66
C LYS A 59 4.65 11.94 -23.14
N LYS A 60 5.92 12.21 -23.44
CA LYS A 60 6.45 12.35 -24.80
C LYS A 60 7.10 11.03 -25.21
N THR A 61 6.53 10.39 -26.22
CA THR A 61 7.07 9.17 -26.84
C THR A 61 7.39 9.44 -28.32
N GLY A 62 8.16 8.54 -28.95
CA GLY A 62 8.39 8.62 -30.40
C GLY A 62 7.11 8.53 -31.24
N ALA A 63 6.02 7.99 -30.67
CA ALA A 63 4.73 7.80 -31.32
C ALA A 63 3.74 8.96 -31.09
N GLY A 64 4.06 9.93 -30.22
CA GLY A 64 3.19 11.07 -29.93
C GLY A 64 3.23 11.54 -28.48
N MET A 65 2.24 12.37 -28.14
CA MET A 65 2.06 12.96 -26.81
C MET A 65 0.81 12.38 -26.15
N GLU A 66 0.95 11.92 -24.91
CA GLU A 66 -0.15 11.37 -24.09
C GLU A 66 -0.27 12.18 -22.80
N ALA A 67 -1.46 12.71 -22.54
CA ALA A 67 -1.75 13.40 -21.28
C ALA A 67 -1.98 12.37 -20.17
N ILE A 68 -1.24 12.49 -19.05
CA ILE A 68 -1.37 11.63 -17.88
C ILE A 68 -1.68 12.46 -16.62
N PRO A 69 -2.43 11.88 -15.66
CA PRO A 69 -2.67 12.55 -14.39
C PRO A 69 -1.39 12.63 -13.57
N PHE A 70 -1.27 13.71 -12.79
CA PHE A 70 -0.32 13.82 -11.70
C PHE A 70 -1.04 14.22 -10.41
N GLN A 71 -0.37 14.06 -9.28
CA GLN A 71 -0.92 14.34 -7.96
C GLN A 71 0.17 14.86 -7.02
N VAL A 72 -0.09 15.97 -6.34
CA VAL A 72 0.81 16.51 -5.30
C VAL A 72 0.66 15.67 -4.02
N ASP A 73 1.77 15.36 -3.34
CA ASP A 73 1.74 14.73 -2.02
C ASP A 73 1.31 15.77 -0.97
N GLU A 74 0.23 15.52 -0.24
CA GLU A 74 -0.27 16.47 0.77
C GLU A 74 0.69 16.65 1.95
N ASN A 75 1.56 15.67 2.23
CA ASN A 75 2.54 15.79 3.32
C ASN A 75 3.81 16.52 2.89
N GLU A 76 4.04 16.66 1.59
CA GLU A 76 5.28 17.17 0.99
C GLU A 76 4.92 17.90 -0.31
N GLY A 77 4.54 19.18 -0.20
CA GLY A 77 3.86 19.94 -1.27
C GLY A 77 4.66 20.17 -2.56
N ASN A 78 5.92 19.78 -2.59
CA ASN A 78 6.81 19.79 -3.76
C ASN A 78 7.07 18.40 -4.34
N LYS A 79 6.46 17.35 -3.78
CA LYS A 79 6.55 15.98 -4.26
C LYS A 79 5.37 15.64 -5.16
N ILE A 80 5.68 15.33 -6.41
CA ILE A 80 4.69 15.08 -7.44
C ILE A 80 4.71 13.61 -7.84
N TRP A 81 3.55 12.98 -7.70
CA TRP A 81 3.28 11.60 -8.10
C TRP A 81 2.67 11.54 -9.50
N PHE A 82 3.08 10.57 -10.29
CA PHE A 82 2.49 10.25 -11.59
C PHE A 82 2.78 8.79 -11.94
N LYS A 83 2.02 8.24 -12.89
CA LYS A 83 2.22 6.86 -13.34
C LYS A 83 3.31 6.79 -14.39
N HIS A 84 4.14 5.75 -14.30
CA HIS A 84 5.22 5.48 -15.23
C HIS A 84 5.21 4.01 -15.66
N SER A 85 5.41 3.80 -16.96
CA SER A 85 5.69 2.52 -17.57
C SER A 85 6.66 2.73 -18.73
N SER A 86 7.74 1.95 -18.75
CA SER A 86 8.72 1.90 -19.84
C SER A 86 9.46 0.56 -19.86
N ASP A 87 10.05 0.23 -21.01
CA ASP A 87 11.02 -0.86 -21.10
C ASP A 87 12.39 -0.40 -20.60
N SER A 88 13.25 -1.35 -20.21
CA SER A 88 14.57 -1.07 -19.64
C SER A 88 15.41 -0.19 -20.56
N GLY A 89 16.07 0.83 -19.99
CA GLY A 89 16.97 1.70 -20.74
C GLY A 89 16.27 2.66 -21.70
N ILE A 90 14.93 2.62 -21.81
CA ILE A 90 14.18 3.61 -22.57
C ILE A 90 13.99 4.85 -21.70
N LYS A 91 14.65 5.93 -22.11
CA LYS A 91 14.47 7.25 -21.52
C LYS A 91 13.12 7.83 -21.94
N THR A 92 12.21 8.00 -20.98
CA THR A 92 10.89 8.61 -21.20
C THR A 92 10.88 10.04 -20.66
N THR A 93 10.36 10.99 -21.44
CA THR A 93 10.25 12.40 -21.02
C THR A 93 8.81 12.76 -20.71
N TYR A 94 8.59 13.43 -19.60
CA TYR A 94 7.31 13.97 -19.15
C TYR A 94 7.43 15.48 -19.05
N CYS A 95 6.49 16.25 -19.60
CA CYS A 95 6.53 17.72 -19.52
C CYS A 95 5.21 18.27 -18.99
N PHE A 96 5.29 19.23 -18.08
CA PHE A 96 4.12 19.98 -17.66
C PHE A 96 3.74 20.99 -18.76
N GLU A 97 2.49 20.90 -19.20
CA GLU A 97 1.90 21.76 -20.23
C GLU A 97 0.55 22.31 -19.74
N PRO A 98 0.15 23.52 -20.18
CA PRO A 98 -1.14 24.08 -19.81
C PRO A 98 -2.30 23.16 -20.24
N LYS A 99 -3.24 22.95 -19.34
CA LYS A 99 -4.42 22.13 -19.56
C LYS A 99 -5.28 22.72 -20.67
N LYS A 100 -5.71 21.89 -21.63
CA LYS A 100 -6.76 22.23 -22.59
C LYS A 100 -8.10 21.79 -21.96
N GLU A 101 -8.95 22.74 -21.61
CA GLU A 101 -10.33 22.63 -21.06
C GLU A 101 -10.87 21.21 -20.75
N GLN A 102 -10.30 20.51 -19.77
CA GLN A 102 -10.89 19.27 -19.26
C GLN A 102 -10.81 19.21 -17.74
N THR A 103 -11.94 19.18 -17.07
CA THR A 103 -12.01 18.87 -15.64
C THR A 103 -11.99 17.34 -15.50
N GLN A 104 -10.85 16.77 -15.07
CA GLN A 104 -10.81 15.33 -14.77
C GLN A 104 -11.50 15.08 -13.43
N ARG A 105 -12.54 14.24 -13.44
CA ARG A 105 -13.19 13.75 -12.21
C ARG A 105 -12.16 12.99 -11.37
N ILE A 106 -12.13 13.26 -10.06
CA ILE A 106 -11.28 12.51 -9.11
C ILE A 106 -11.69 11.04 -9.12
N GLN A 107 -10.76 10.15 -9.45
CA GLN A 107 -11.02 8.71 -9.50
C GLN A 107 -10.87 8.04 -8.14
N PHE A 108 -9.79 8.30 -7.40
CA PHE A 108 -9.63 7.75 -6.06
C PHE A 108 -10.27 8.65 -5.02
N GLY A 109 -11.27 8.12 -4.32
CA GLY A 109 -12.01 8.83 -3.29
C GLY A 109 -11.99 8.09 -1.96
N TYR A 110 -12.60 8.71 -0.94
CA TYR A 110 -12.81 8.08 0.35
C TYR A 110 -14.16 8.45 0.95
N GLN A 111 -14.63 7.62 1.89
CA GLN A 111 -15.83 7.88 2.69
C GLN A 111 -15.60 7.40 4.13
N LYS A 112 -15.91 8.24 5.11
CA LYS A 112 -16.00 7.83 6.52
C LYS A 112 -17.42 7.38 6.83
N GLU A 113 -17.58 6.17 7.31
CA GLU A 113 -18.90 5.60 7.58
C GLU A 113 -18.79 4.54 8.69
N ASN A 114 -19.66 4.60 9.71
CA ASN A 114 -19.75 3.59 10.76
C ASN A 114 -18.42 3.22 11.47
N GLY A 115 -17.47 4.15 11.51
CA GLY A 115 -16.16 3.94 12.12
C GLY A 115 -15.09 3.36 11.19
N ASP A 116 -15.39 3.22 9.90
CA ASP A 116 -14.48 2.81 8.84
C ASP A 116 -14.15 3.99 7.91
N LEU A 117 -12.88 4.10 7.51
CA LEU A 117 -12.46 4.91 6.38
C LEU A 117 -12.38 3.99 5.15
N LYS A 118 -13.34 4.14 4.24
CA LYS A 118 -13.44 3.37 2.99
C LYS A 118 -12.66 4.08 1.90
N LEU A 119 -11.65 3.44 1.32
CA LEU A 119 -10.99 3.91 0.10
C LEU A 119 -11.67 3.30 -1.12
N LYS A 120 -11.89 4.13 -2.14
CA LYS A 120 -12.64 3.75 -3.34
C LYS A 120 -11.90 4.16 -4.62
N PHE A 121 -12.16 3.43 -5.69
CA PHE A 121 -11.89 3.85 -7.05
C PHE A 121 -13.23 4.02 -7.76
N GLU A 122 -13.55 5.25 -8.14
CA GLU A 122 -14.88 5.66 -8.58
C GLU A 122 -15.93 5.22 -7.53
N ASP A 123 -16.90 4.40 -7.92
CA ASP A 123 -17.92 3.88 -7.01
C ASP A 123 -17.51 2.53 -6.36
N GLN A 124 -16.42 1.92 -6.82
CA GLN A 124 -15.92 0.65 -6.31
C GLN A 124 -15.16 0.81 -4.99
N SER A 125 -15.62 0.11 -3.95
CA SER A 125 -14.90 0.01 -2.69
C SER A 125 -13.71 -0.94 -2.79
N LEU A 126 -12.53 -0.54 -2.29
CA LEU A 126 -11.30 -1.33 -2.36
C LEU A 126 -10.88 -1.87 -0.99
N ILE A 127 -10.65 -0.98 -0.03
CA ILE A 127 -10.24 -1.35 1.34
C ILE A 127 -10.90 -0.44 2.37
N HIS A 128 -11.15 -0.97 3.57
CA HIS A 128 -11.63 -0.18 4.70
C HIS A 128 -10.63 -0.22 5.85
N TYR A 129 -10.32 0.93 6.44
CA TYR A 129 -9.53 1.01 7.67
C TYR A 129 -10.44 1.30 8.87
N ARG A 130 -10.40 0.43 9.88
CA ARG A 130 -11.18 0.57 11.11
C ARG A 130 -10.51 1.55 12.06
N TYR A 131 -11.06 2.77 12.18
CA TYR A 131 -10.53 3.79 13.08
C TYR A 131 -11.31 3.94 14.40
N LYS A 132 -12.58 3.49 14.47
CA LYS A 132 -13.30 3.40 15.75
C LYS A 132 -13.12 2.02 16.38
N ILE A 133 -13.28 1.94 17.70
CA ILE A 133 -13.31 0.66 18.41
C ILE A 133 -14.49 -0.17 17.90
N LYS A 134 -14.21 -1.40 17.48
CA LYS A 134 -15.18 -2.46 17.23
C LYS A 134 -15.23 -3.39 18.44
N SER A 135 -16.43 -3.62 18.97
CA SER A 135 -16.65 -4.66 19.98
C SER A 135 -16.48 -6.06 19.37
N PRO A 136 -16.00 -7.03 20.16
CA PRO A 136 -15.97 -8.43 19.72
C PRO A 136 -17.39 -9.01 19.58
N PRO A 137 -17.53 -10.21 19.00
CA PRO A 137 -18.80 -10.90 18.94
C PRO A 137 -19.45 -11.06 20.33
N GLU A 138 -20.76 -11.21 20.38
CA GLU A 138 -21.49 -11.41 21.63
C GLU A 138 -20.96 -12.65 22.38
N GLY A 139 -20.82 -12.53 23.70
CA GLY A 139 -20.27 -13.59 24.55
C GLY A 139 -18.73 -13.70 24.54
N ILE A 140 -18.04 -12.93 23.70
CA ILE A 140 -16.58 -12.91 23.64
C ILE A 140 -16.02 -11.79 24.52
N ASP A 141 -14.91 -12.08 25.19
CA ASP A 141 -14.25 -11.16 26.12
C ASP A 141 -13.98 -9.79 25.47
N LYS A 142 -14.34 -8.71 26.17
CA LYS A 142 -14.15 -7.33 25.73
C LYS A 142 -12.69 -6.97 25.48
N LEU A 143 -11.72 -7.74 26.00
CA LEU A 143 -10.30 -7.60 25.67
C LEU A 143 -10.03 -7.70 24.16
N TYR A 144 -10.88 -8.41 23.41
CA TYR A 144 -10.81 -8.47 21.95
C TYR A 144 -11.46 -7.29 21.24
N GLN A 145 -11.81 -6.19 21.92
CA GLN A 145 -12.23 -4.97 21.22
C GLN A 145 -11.03 -4.30 20.53
N LYS A 146 -11.23 -3.76 19.33
CA LYS A 146 -10.09 -3.30 18.52
C LYS A 146 -10.41 -2.17 17.55
N SER A 147 -9.40 -1.36 17.26
CA SER A 147 -9.28 -0.49 16.08
C SER A 147 -7.87 -0.67 15.52
N GLY A 148 -7.53 -0.01 14.42
CA GLY A 148 -6.17 -0.01 13.92
C GLY A 148 -5.83 -1.18 12.99
N TYR A 149 -6.74 -1.51 12.08
CA TYR A 149 -6.56 -2.60 11.11
C TYR A 149 -7.32 -2.33 9.81
N ILE A 150 -6.92 -3.01 8.74
CA ILE A 150 -7.62 -2.96 7.44
C ILE A 150 -8.52 -4.19 7.31
N HIS A 151 -9.82 -3.95 7.18
CA HIS A 151 -10.81 -4.95 6.79
C HIS A 151 -12.13 -4.27 6.41
N PRO A 152 -12.76 -4.66 5.29
CA PRO A 152 -12.32 -5.65 4.31
C PRO A 152 -11.17 -5.18 3.39
N VAL A 153 -10.52 -6.16 2.77
CA VAL A 153 -9.81 -6.03 1.47
C VAL A 153 -10.70 -6.72 0.45
N ILE A 154 -11.09 -6.00 -0.61
CA ILE A 154 -12.13 -6.42 -1.56
C ILE A 154 -11.50 -6.61 -2.94
N SER A 155 -11.66 -7.77 -3.56
CA SER A 155 -11.15 -8.04 -4.91
C SER A 155 -11.77 -7.10 -5.95
N PRO A 156 -11.12 -6.91 -7.12
CA PRO A 156 -11.69 -6.11 -8.21
C PRO A 156 -13.14 -6.47 -8.61
N LYS A 157 -13.54 -7.74 -8.52
CA LYS A 157 -14.91 -8.23 -8.78
C LYS A 157 -15.82 -8.20 -7.55
N GLY A 158 -15.32 -7.78 -6.39
CA GLY A 158 -16.13 -7.54 -5.19
C GLY A 158 -16.03 -8.61 -4.10
N ASP A 159 -15.16 -9.61 -4.23
CA ASP A 159 -15.02 -10.66 -3.21
C ASP A 159 -14.26 -10.15 -1.98
N THR A 160 -14.73 -10.48 -0.78
CA THR A 160 -14.05 -10.08 0.46
C THR A 160 -12.96 -11.09 0.81
N LEU A 161 -11.69 -10.68 0.71
CA LEU A 161 -10.53 -11.55 0.90
C LEU A 161 -10.10 -11.72 2.35
N THR A 162 -10.43 -10.76 3.22
CA THR A 162 -10.04 -10.80 4.64
C THR A 162 -11.19 -11.17 5.56
N ARG A 163 -10.89 -11.79 6.70
CA ARG A 163 -11.85 -11.93 7.82
C ARG A 163 -11.27 -11.41 9.14
N ILE A 164 -12.14 -11.10 10.08
CA ILE A 164 -11.79 -10.64 11.43
C ILE A 164 -12.47 -11.50 12.48
N GLN A 165 -11.88 -11.56 13.67
CA GLN A 165 -12.42 -12.18 14.88
C GLN A 165 -13.05 -13.57 14.66
N PRO A 166 -12.42 -14.47 13.90
CA PRO A 166 -13.03 -15.76 13.67
C PRO A 166 -13.04 -16.62 14.94
N PRO A 167 -13.96 -17.59 15.07
CA PRO A 167 -14.13 -18.36 16.30
C PRO A 167 -12.90 -19.14 16.76
N ASP A 168 -11.99 -19.46 15.84
CA ASP A 168 -10.72 -20.11 16.13
C ASP A 168 -9.66 -19.15 16.71
N HIS A 169 -9.68 -17.87 16.34
CA HIS A 169 -8.68 -16.86 16.73
C HIS A 169 -9.30 -15.45 16.77
N TYR A 170 -10.01 -15.10 17.86
CA TYR A 170 -10.68 -13.79 17.99
C TYR A 170 -9.76 -12.56 17.91
N HIS A 171 -8.45 -12.75 18.03
CA HIS A 171 -7.46 -11.70 17.92
C HIS A 171 -6.96 -11.43 16.48
N HIS A 172 -7.49 -12.12 15.47
CA HIS A 172 -7.11 -11.87 14.07
C HIS A 172 -7.94 -10.75 13.45
N TYR A 173 -7.27 -9.81 12.75
CA TYR A 173 -7.89 -8.58 12.23
C TYR A 173 -7.50 -8.24 10.79
N GLY A 174 -7.94 -9.03 9.81
CA GLY A 174 -7.80 -8.69 8.39
C GLY A 174 -6.35 -8.47 7.97
N VAL A 175 -5.92 -7.21 7.81
CA VAL A 175 -4.51 -6.84 7.65
C VAL A 175 -4.02 -5.97 8.80
N TRP A 176 -2.92 -6.37 9.44
CA TRP A 176 -2.31 -5.68 10.58
C TRP A 176 -0.83 -6.03 10.77
N GLY A 177 -0.12 -5.33 11.66
CA GLY A 177 1.27 -5.62 12.03
C GLY A 177 1.41 -6.29 13.41
N PRO A 178 1.42 -7.64 13.50
CA PRO A 178 1.35 -8.39 14.76
C PRO A 178 2.65 -8.42 15.59
N TRP A 179 2.98 -7.39 16.35
CA TRP A 179 4.05 -7.49 17.37
C TRP A 179 3.58 -8.33 18.58
N THR A 180 3.65 -9.67 18.47
CA THR A 180 3.12 -10.58 19.51
C THR A 180 4.15 -11.04 20.55
N ARG A 181 5.43 -10.69 20.39
CA ARG A 181 6.45 -11.08 21.37
C ARG A 181 7.50 -9.98 21.53
N THR A 182 7.28 -9.13 22.52
CA THR A 182 8.17 -8.02 22.85
C THR A 182 8.54 -8.04 24.33
N ARG A 183 9.58 -7.29 24.69
CA ARG A 183 10.05 -7.14 26.05
C ARG A 183 10.39 -5.68 26.34
N ILE A 184 9.74 -5.14 27.37
CA ILE A 184 9.98 -3.80 27.93
C ILE A 184 10.64 -4.01 29.29
N ASP A 185 11.90 -3.59 29.40
CA ASP A 185 12.78 -3.95 30.51
C ASP A 185 12.80 -5.48 30.72
N ASP A 186 12.30 -5.99 31.85
CA ASP A 186 12.24 -7.43 32.12
C ASP A 186 10.85 -8.05 31.85
N VAL A 187 9.88 -7.25 31.42
CA VAL A 187 8.48 -7.65 31.26
C VAL A 187 8.15 -7.99 29.82
N GLY A 188 7.62 -9.20 29.60
CA GLY A 188 7.08 -9.62 28.30
C GLY A 188 5.75 -8.93 28.00
N VAL A 189 5.61 -8.42 26.77
CA VAL A 189 4.39 -7.76 26.30
C VAL A 189 4.02 -8.26 24.91
N ASP A 190 2.79 -8.74 24.79
CA ASP A 190 2.13 -9.08 23.54
C ASP A 190 1.05 -8.05 23.21
N PHE A 191 1.18 -7.36 22.07
CA PHE A 191 0.25 -6.30 21.67
C PHE A 191 -0.98 -6.81 20.87
N TRP A 192 -1.00 -8.09 20.49
CA TRP A 192 -1.98 -8.61 19.52
C TRP A 192 -2.69 -9.90 19.90
N ASN A 193 -2.21 -10.77 20.79
CA ASN A 193 -3.01 -11.93 21.23
C ASN A 193 -4.17 -11.54 22.17
N LEU A 194 -4.09 -10.37 22.82
CA LEU A 194 -5.09 -9.65 23.64
C LEU A 194 -5.66 -10.39 24.87
N LYS A 195 -5.72 -11.71 24.86
CA LYS A 195 -6.31 -12.57 25.90
C LYS A 195 -5.73 -12.31 27.29
N ASP A 196 -4.41 -12.14 27.36
CA ASP A 196 -3.69 -11.96 28.61
C ASP A 196 -3.66 -10.49 29.06
N GLY A 197 -4.26 -9.58 28.28
CA GLY A 197 -4.35 -8.16 28.62
C GLY A 197 -3.00 -7.45 28.78
N GLN A 198 -1.92 -7.98 28.17
CA GLN A 198 -0.57 -7.44 28.31
C GLN A 198 -0.36 -6.15 27.53
N GLY A 199 -0.93 -6.06 26.33
CA GLY A 199 -0.84 -4.89 25.48
C GLY A 199 -1.98 -4.80 24.48
N THR A 200 -2.06 -3.66 23.81
CA THR A 200 -2.98 -3.44 22.70
C THR A 200 -2.39 -2.44 21.71
N VAL A 201 -3.04 -2.31 20.56
CA VAL A 201 -2.73 -1.34 19.50
C VAL A 201 -4.02 -0.63 19.12
N LEU A 202 -4.04 0.68 19.14
CA LEU A 202 -5.25 1.45 18.88
C LEU A 202 -4.95 2.58 17.91
N PHE A 203 -5.91 2.85 17.01
CA PHE A 203 -5.90 4.07 16.23
C PHE A 203 -5.94 5.29 17.16
N LYS A 204 -5.10 6.31 16.87
CA LYS A 204 -5.06 7.57 17.60
C LYS A 204 -5.65 8.71 16.79
N SER A 205 -5.11 8.98 15.60
CA SER A 205 -5.57 10.08 14.74
C SER A 205 -5.16 9.87 13.29
N PHE A 206 -5.93 10.45 12.35
CA PHE A 206 -5.46 10.62 10.99
C PHE A 206 -4.51 11.81 10.94
N ASN A 207 -3.37 11.65 10.28
CA ASN A 207 -2.48 12.76 9.96
C ASN A 207 -2.96 13.41 8.66
N ASN A 208 -3.30 12.60 7.65
CA ASN A 208 -3.92 13.07 6.40
C ASN A 208 -4.75 11.96 5.72
N ILE A 209 -5.64 12.36 4.79
CA ILE A 209 -6.43 11.44 3.96
C ILE A 209 -6.46 12.00 2.55
N ASN A 210 -6.02 11.20 1.58
CA ASN A 210 -5.77 11.62 0.21
C ASN A 210 -6.83 11.08 -0.76
N SER A 211 -7.22 11.94 -1.70
CA SER A 211 -7.98 11.62 -2.90
C SER A 211 -7.28 12.19 -4.13
N GLY A 212 -7.40 11.54 -5.29
CA GLY A 212 -6.79 12.05 -6.52
C GLY A 212 -6.87 11.09 -7.71
N ASN A 213 -6.13 11.39 -8.77
CA ASN A 213 -6.17 10.63 -10.04
C ASN A 213 -4.99 9.65 -10.20
N VAL A 214 -4.03 9.68 -9.28
CA VAL A 214 -2.91 8.72 -9.28
C VAL A 214 -3.10 7.67 -8.19
N TYR A 215 -3.49 8.11 -6.98
CA TYR A 215 -3.76 7.22 -5.85
C TYR A 215 -4.74 7.87 -4.85
N GLY A 216 -5.40 7.03 -4.05
CA GLY A 216 -6.08 7.41 -2.81
C GLY A 216 -5.32 6.85 -1.62
N GLY A 217 -5.52 7.38 -0.42
CA GLY A 217 -4.76 6.86 0.72
C GLY A 217 -5.00 7.60 2.02
N PHE A 218 -4.21 7.24 3.02
CA PHE A 218 -4.14 7.95 4.30
C PHE A 218 -2.77 7.77 4.93
N SER A 219 -2.43 8.69 5.83
CA SER A 219 -1.48 8.44 6.89
C SER A 219 -2.13 8.70 8.24
N LEU A 220 -1.76 7.88 9.22
CA LEU A 220 -2.35 7.94 10.54
C LEU A 220 -1.33 7.58 11.60
N HIS A 221 -1.63 8.00 12.82
CA HIS A 221 -0.92 7.61 14.01
C HIS A 221 -1.71 6.53 14.77
N GLN A 222 -1.03 5.44 15.13
CA GLN A 222 -1.53 4.41 16.02
C GLN A 222 -0.51 4.10 17.13
N GLU A 223 -1.03 3.72 18.29
CA GLU A 223 -0.27 3.59 19.53
C GLU A 223 -0.26 2.14 19.97
N HIS A 224 0.93 1.57 20.24
CA HIS A 224 1.06 0.28 20.90
C HIS A 224 1.25 0.54 22.39
N ILE A 225 0.32 0.06 23.20
CA ILE A 225 0.18 0.40 24.61
C ILE A 225 0.49 -0.84 25.44
N ASN A 226 1.47 -0.71 26.34
CA ASN A 226 1.76 -1.67 27.39
C ASN A 226 0.74 -1.50 28.53
N LEU A 227 -0.03 -2.56 28.79
CA LEU A 227 -1.09 -2.61 29.80
C LEU A 227 -0.66 -3.39 31.06
N THR A 228 0.56 -3.95 31.07
CA THR A 228 1.09 -4.69 32.23
C THR A 228 1.13 -3.85 33.52
N PRO A 229 1.42 -2.53 33.50
CA PRO A 229 1.23 -1.67 34.66
C PRO A 229 -0.27 -1.30 34.74
N LYS A 230 -1.08 -2.16 35.37
CA LYS A 230 -2.56 -2.11 35.36
C LYS A 230 -3.18 -0.72 35.60
N ASN A 231 -2.57 0.11 36.44
CA ASN A 231 -3.07 1.43 36.82
C ASN A 231 -2.42 2.59 36.04
N LYS A 232 -1.45 2.29 35.16
CA LYS A 232 -0.72 3.28 34.38
C LYS A 232 -0.30 2.68 33.03
N PRO A 233 -1.25 2.47 32.10
CA PRO A 233 -0.94 2.13 30.71
C PRO A 233 0.17 3.02 30.16
N GLN A 234 1.14 2.41 29.51
CA GLN A 234 2.33 3.10 29.01
C GLN A 234 2.40 2.95 27.50
N LEU A 235 2.62 4.07 26.81
CA LEU A 235 2.90 4.05 25.37
C LEU A 235 4.26 3.40 25.12
N ALA A 236 4.28 2.32 24.35
CA ALA A 236 5.49 1.55 24.04
C ALA A 236 6.03 1.81 22.64
N ILE A 237 5.14 1.99 21.65
CA ILE A 237 5.50 2.28 20.27
C ILE A 237 4.56 3.34 19.70
N ASN A 238 5.14 4.37 19.10
CA ASN A 238 4.48 5.28 18.19
C ASN A 238 4.60 4.74 16.77
N GLU A 239 3.49 4.49 16.09
CA GLU A 239 3.50 4.06 14.70
C GLU A 239 2.75 5.09 13.82
N ASN A 240 3.41 5.52 12.75
CA ASN A 240 2.83 6.23 11.64
C ASN A 240 2.62 5.24 10.48
N LEU A 241 1.39 4.79 10.32
CA LEU A 241 1.00 3.90 9.22
C LEU A 241 0.59 4.74 8.01
N ARG A 242 1.18 4.45 6.85
CA ARG A 242 0.84 5.05 5.57
C ARG A 242 0.31 3.99 4.63
N VAL A 243 -0.87 4.22 4.07
CA VAL A 243 -1.51 3.34 3.10
C VAL A 243 -1.86 4.11 1.84
N LYS A 244 -1.48 3.59 0.68
CA LYS A 244 -1.89 4.12 -0.63
C LYS A 244 -2.52 3.01 -1.46
N VAL A 245 -3.65 3.31 -2.10
CA VAL A 245 -4.28 2.44 -3.10
C VAL A 245 -4.20 3.07 -4.48
N TRP A 246 -3.85 2.26 -5.47
CA TRP A 246 -3.72 2.69 -6.85
C TRP A 246 -4.01 1.52 -7.79
N LYS A 247 -4.34 1.79 -9.04
CA LYS A 247 -4.61 0.80 -10.09
C LYS A 247 -3.62 0.95 -11.23
N ASN A 248 -3.25 -0.15 -11.88
CA ASN A 248 -2.62 -0.13 -13.19
C ASN A 248 -3.71 -0.16 -14.29
N ASN A 249 -3.32 -0.41 -15.54
CA ASN A 249 -4.26 -0.56 -16.66
C ASN A 249 -4.98 -1.92 -16.70
N ASN A 250 -4.69 -2.85 -15.78
CA ASN A 250 -5.42 -4.10 -15.68
C ASN A 250 -6.66 -3.88 -14.78
N PRO A 251 -7.89 -4.05 -15.30
CA PRO A 251 -9.11 -3.82 -14.51
C PRO A 251 -9.22 -4.80 -13.33
N ASP A 252 -8.70 -6.02 -13.48
CA ASP A 252 -8.73 -7.12 -12.51
C ASP A 252 -7.61 -7.01 -11.47
N GLN A 253 -7.02 -5.81 -11.30
CA GLN A 253 -5.95 -5.57 -10.36
C GLN A 253 -6.07 -4.22 -9.66
N TYR A 254 -5.60 -4.18 -8.42
CA TYR A 254 -5.22 -2.94 -7.75
C TYR A 254 -4.14 -3.21 -6.69
N PHE A 255 -3.51 -2.16 -6.21
CA PHE A 255 -2.38 -2.25 -5.30
C PHE A 255 -2.69 -1.55 -3.99
N ILE A 256 -2.07 -2.04 -2.92
CA ILE A 256 -2.06 -1.44 -1.60
C ILE A 256 -0.59 -1.33 -1.18
N ASP A 257 -0.08 -0.11 -1.12
CA ASP A 257 1.21 0.17 -0.50
C ASP A 257 0.98 0.32 1.00
N TYR A 258 1.77 -0.39 1.82
CA TYR A 258 1.68 -0.40 3.27
C TYR A 258 3.06 -0.07 3.84
N THR A 259 3.20 1.11 4.43
CA THR A 259 4.44 1.55 5.07
C THR A 259 4.19 1.82 6.55
N SER A 260 4.84 1.06 7.41
CA SER A 260 4.85 1.27 8.85
C SER A 260 6.15 1.97 9.24
N ASN A 261 6.05 3.21 9.72
CA ASN A 261 7.16 3.93 10.32
C ASN A 261 6.93 4.01 11.82
N PHE A 262 7.88 3.58 12.64
CA PHE A 262 7.66 3.50 14.08
C PHE A 262 8.89 3.83 14.92
N SER A 263 8.64 4.26 16.16
CA SER A 263 9.66 4.55 17.16
C SER A 263 9.14 4.22 18.56
N SER A 264 10.05 4.07 19.53
CA SER A 264 9.68 3.86 20.93
C SER A 264 10.01 5.10 21.77
N PRO A 265 9.07 5.63 22.57
CA PRO A 265 9.34 6.70 23.51
C PRO A 265 9.91 6.19 24.85
N LEU A 266 10.13 4.88 25.01
CA LEU A 266 10.64 4.28 26.23
C LEU A 266 12.12 4.61 26.41
N GLU A 267 12.53 4.94 27.64
CA GLU A 267 13.90 5.32 28.00
C GLU A 267 14.94 4.25 27.62
N ASN A 268 14.59 2.97 27.78
CA ASN A 268 15.44 1.83 27.42
C ASN A 268 15.07 1.21 26.06
N GLY A 269 14.09 1.78 25.36
CA GLY A 269 13.51 1.22 24.14
C GLY A 269 12.75 -0.08 24.40
N ILE A 270 12.59 -0.89 23.36
CA ILE A 270 11.84 -2.15 23.42
C ILE A 270 12.59 -3.24 22.63
N LEU A 271 12.64 -4.45 23.18
CA LEU A 271 13.20 -5.60 22.47
C LEU A 271 12.06 -6.36 21.78
N PHE A 272 12.16 -6.54 20.48
CA PHE A 272 11.33 -7.49 19.76
C PHE A 272 12.03 -8.84 19.75
N GLU A 273 11.49 -9.81 20.49
CA GLU A 273 12.13 -11.12 20.64
C GLU A 273 11.96 -11.95 19.37
N ALA A 274 12.93 -12.82 19.07
CA ALA A 274 12.81 -13.71 17.93
C ALA A 274 11.56 -14.59 18.04
N TYR A 275 10.64 -14.48 17.08
CA TYR A 275 9.34 -15.17 17.14
C TYR A 275 8.70 -15.39 15.78
N ARG A 276 8.03 -16.55 15.61
CA ARG A 276 7.41 -16.96 14.35
C ARG A 276 6.20 -16.15 13.89
N TYR A 277 5.62 -15.31 14.74
CA TYR A 277 4.59 -14.30 14.40
C TYR A 277 5.19 -12.91 14.66
N GLY A 278 6.34 -12.69 14.05
CA GLY A 278 7.28 -11.64 14.43
C GLY A 278 7.00 -10.28 13.78
N GLY A 279 5.78 -9.76 13.90
CA GLY A 279 5.37 -8.48 13.33
C GLY A 279 5.38 -8.42 11.81
N GLY A 280 5.67 -7.25 11.26
CA GLY A 280 5.64 -7.01 9.81
C GLY A 280 4.24 -6.83 9.26
N LEU A 281 3.82 -7.71 8.34
CA LEU A 281 2.53 -7.61 7.63
C LEU A 281 1.78 -8.95 7.71
N GLY A 282 0.77 -9.03 8.58
CA GLY A 282 -0.13 -10.17 8.71
C GLY A 282 -1.40 -10.02 7.87
N PHE A 283 -1.91 -11.13 7.37
CA PHE A 283 -3.13 -11.22 6.55
C PHE A 283 -3.94 -12.46 6.92
N ARG A 284 -5.14 -12.24 7.47
CA ARG A 284 -6.12 -13.30 7.76
C ARG A 284 -7.14 -13.40 6.64
N PHE A 285 -7.04 -14.48 5.86
CA PHE A 285 -7.94 -14.74 4.74
C PHE A 285 -9.34 -15.16 5.17
N LYS A 286 -10.30 -14.95 4.26
CA LYS A 286 -11.72 -15.32 4.32
C LYS A 286 -11.96 -16.76 4.80
N GLU A 287 -13.15 -16.99 5.34
CA GLU A 287 -13.51 -18.28 5.95
C GLU A 287 -13.50 -19.45 4.97
N GLN A 288 -13.92 -19.21 3.74
CA GLN A 288 -14.11 -20.23 2.72
C GLN A 288 -12.78 -20.90 2.34
N TRP A 289 -11.64 -20.22 2.54
CA TRP A 289 -10.33 -20.72 2.15
C TRP A 289 -9.75 -21.68 3.19
N ASN A 290 -9.43 -22.87 2.71
CA ASN A 290 -8.84 -23.97 3.44
C ASN A 290 -7.76 -24.64 2.57
N LYS A 291 -7.21 -25.78 3.02
CA LYS A 291 -6.12 -26.46 2.30
C LYS A 291 -6.49 -26.98 0.90
N ASP A 292 -7.77 -27.21 0.64
CA ASP A 292 -8.26 -27.87 -0.57
C ASP A 292 -8.61 -26.89 -1.70
N ASN A 293 -8.69 -25.58 -1.39
CA ASN A 293 -9.13 -24.55 -2.35
C ASN A 293 -8.31 -23.26 -2.34
N CYS A 294 -7.11 -23.29 -1.77
CA CYS A 294 -6.16 -22.20 -1.90
C CYS A 294 -4.73 -22.68 -2.09
N GLU A 295 -3.97 -21.87 -2.82
CA GLU A 295 -2.60 -22.14 -3.21
C GLU A 295 -1.66 -21.05 -2.71
N VAL A 296 -0.40 -21.42 -2.54
CA VAL A 296 0.67 -20.50 -2.16
C VAL A 296 1.88 -20.78 -3.04
N ILE A 297 2.46 -19.73 -3.62
CA ILE A 297 3.69 -19.81 -4.40
C ILE A 297 4.64 -18.70 -3.93
N THR A 298 5.84 -19.08 -3.51
CA THR A 298 6.86 -18.11 -3.05
C THR A 298 7.80 -17.70 -4.19
N SER A 299 8.57 -16.64 -3.99
CA SER A 299 9.61 -16.21 -4.94
C SER A 299 10.74 -17.22 -5.19
N SER A 300 10.78 -18.32 -4.45
CA SER A 300 11.72 -19.45 -4.65
C SER A 300 11.02 -20.70 -5.19
N GLY A 301 9.76 -20.59 -5.63
CA GLY A 301 8.98 -21.69 -6.20
C GLY A 301 8.40 -22.65 -5.16
N LYS A 302 8.50 -22.36 -3.86
CA LYS A 302 7.93 -23.21 -2.82
C LYS A 302 6.40 -23.12 -2.78
N SER A 303 5.76 -24.28 -2.68
CA SER A 303 4.32 -24.42 -2.45
C SER A 303 3.96 -24.21 -0.97
N ARG A 304 2.65 -24.13 -0.67
CA ARG A 304 2.12 -23.99 0.71
C ARG A 304 2.73 -24.98 1.70
N ALA A 305 2.89 -26.25 1.29
CA ALA A 305 3.43 -27.32 2.13
C ALA A 305 4.87 -27.06 2.60
N ALA A 306 5.65 -26.29 1.83
CA ALA A 306 7.07 -26.06 2.06
C ALA A 306 7.43 -24.59 2.39
N ALA A 307 6.44 -23.69 2.42
CA ALA A 307 6.70 -22.26 2.47
C ALA A 307 6.86 -21.67 3.89
N ASP A 308 6.26 -22.28 4.92
CA ASP A 308 6.37 -21.76 6.29
C ASP A 308 7.82 -21.70 6.77
N GLY A 309 8.21 -20.56 7.36
CA GLY A 309 9.56 -20.35 7.89
C GLY A 309 10.64 -20.17 6.85
N THR A 310 10.28 -20.13 5.58
CA THR A 310 11.20 -19.76 4.50
C THR A 310 11.15 -18.26 4.26
N SER A 311 12.21 -17.72 3.65
CA SER A 311 12.28 -16.32 3.25
C SER A 311 11.82 -16.12 1.81
N ALA A 312 11.10 -15.03 1.54
CA ALA A 312 10.72 -14.67 0.19
C ALA A 312 10.73 -13.16 -0.06
N ARG A 313 11.00 -12.78 -1.31
CA ARG A 313 10.89 -11.40 -1.79
C ARG A 313 9.43 -11.04 -2.04
N TRP A 314 8.69 -12.04 -2.52
CA TRP A 314 7.27 -11.98 -2.76
C TRP A 314 6.61 -13.35 -2.56
N CYS A 315 5.31 -13.36 -2.31
CA CYS A 315 4.50 -14.57 -2.15
C CYS A 315 3.11 -14.34 -2.76
N ILE A 316 2.68 -15.25 -3.63
CA ILE A 316 1.33 -15.28 -4.19
C ILE A 316 0.49 -16.18 -3.27
N VAL A 317 -0.67 -15.70 -2.86
CA VAL A 317 -1.72 -16.51 -2.21
C VAL A 317 -3.03 -16.27 -2.95
N TYR A 318 -3.67 -17.31 -3.45
CA TYR A 318 -4.95 -17.22 -4.15
C TYR A 318 -5.80 -18.45 -3.88
N GLY A 319 -7.10 -18.34 -4.12
CA GLY A 319 -8.04 -19.44 -3.94
C GLY A 319 -9.40 -19.11 -4.55
N ASP A 320 -10.36 -19.99 -4.33
CA ASP A 320 -11.67 -19.90 -4.97
C ASP A 320 -12.42 -18.60 -4.59
N SER A 321 -13.02 -17.96 -5.59
CA SER A 321 -13.91 -16.82 -5.40
C SER A 321 -15.18 -17.24 -4.67
N SER A 322 -15.79 -16.33 -3.90
CA SER A 322 -17.01 -16.63 -3.13
C SER A 322 -18.23 -16.99 -3.99
N ASP A 323 -18.28 -16.52 -5.23
CA ASP A 323 -19.33 -16.83 -6.20
C ASP A 323 -19.16 -18.21 -6.88
N GLY A 324 -18.02 -18.87 -6.63
CA GLY A 324 -17.68 -20.15 -7.26
C GLY A 324 -17.18 -20.04 -8.70
N ASP A 325 -17.00 -18.83 -9.23
CA ASP A 325 -16.52 -18.59 -10.59
C ASP A 325 -15.11 -17.96 -10.59
N GLY A 326 -14.12 -18.80 -10.86
CA GLY A 326 -12.72 -18.40 -10.90
C GLY A 326 -12.06 -18.30 -9.53
N SER A 327 -11.06 -17.43 -9.42
CA SER A 327 -10.24 -17.27 -8.22
C SER A 327 -9.94 -15.81 -7.97
N SER A 328 -9.51 -15.50 -6.75
CA SER A 328 -9.01 -14.20 -6.37
C SER A 328 -7.84 -14.36 -5.40
N GLY A 329 -7.03 -13.32 -5.24
CA GLY A 329 -5.78 -13.47 -4.52
C GLY A 329 -5.06 -12.18 -4.18
N VAL A 330 -3.94 -12.36 -3.49
CA VAL A 330 -3.02 -11.31 -3.12
C VAL A 330 -1.59 -11.76 -3.39
N LEU A 331 -0.85 -10.95 -4.12
CA LEU A 331 0.61 -11.02 -4.19
C LEU A 331 1.18 -10.07 -3.14
N PHE A 332 1.87 -10.62 -2.16
CA PHE A 332 2.59 -9.89 -1.11
C PHE A 332 4.02 -9.64 -1.54
N MET A 333 4.54 -8.43 -1.34
CA MET A 333 5.89 -8.03 -1.73
C MET A 333 6.59 -7.32 -0.56
N SER A 334 7.78 -7.80 -0.21
CA SER A 334 8.69 -7.19 0.76
C SER A 334 9.68 -6.29 0.02
N HIS A 335 9.93 -5.08 0.56
CA HIS A 335 10.89 -4.15 -0.03
C HIS A 335 12.34 -4.49 0.38
N PRO A 336 13.34 -4.33 -0.51
CA PRO A 336 14.76 -4.59 -0.19
C PRO A 336 15.35 -3.83 0.98
N GLN A 337 14.72 -2.73 1.40
CA GLN A 337 15.17 -1.93 2.55
C GLN A 337 14.61 -2.42 3.89
N ASN A 338 13.68 -3.38 3.90
CA ASN A 338 13.20 -3.97 5.13
C ASN A 338 14.33 -4.76 5.78
N GLN A 339 14.43 -4.68 7.12
CA GLN A 339 15.54 -5.23 7.90
C GLN A 339 15.93 -6.67 7.51
N SER A 340 14.93 -7.52 7.30
CA SER A 340 15.13 -8.96 7.11
C SER A 340 14.87 -9.39 5.68
N HIS A 341 14.89 -8.48 4.70
CA HIS A 341 14.64 -8.82 3.30
C HIS A 341 15.72 -9.75 2.70
N PRO A 342 15.35 -10.79 1.91
CA PRO A 342 14.01 -11.35 1.71
C PRO A 342 13.41 -11.88 3.03
N GLU A 343 12.18 -11.49 3.34
CA GLU A 343 11.64 -11.65 4.70
C GLU A 343 11.19 -13.08 5.01
N PRO A 344 11.47 -13.59 6.23
CA PRO A 344 10.91 -14.86 6.68
C PRO A 344 9.38 -14.75 6.70
N MET A 345 8.69 -15.84 6.35
CA MET A 345 7.23 -15.85 6.33
C MET A 345 6.65 -16.77 7.39
N ARG A 346 5.45 -16.45 7.86
CA ARG A 346 4.55 -17.39 8.51
C ARG A 346 3.40 -17.72 7.56
N ILE A 347 3.32 -18.99 7.19
CA ILE A 347 2.26 -19.53 6.35
C ILE A 347 1.65 -20.70 7.11
N TRP A 348 0.35 -20.65 7.36
CA TRP A 348 -0.30 -21.75 8.09
C TRP A 348 -0.19 -23.06 7.31
N PRO A 349 0.42 -24.11 7.90
CA PRO A 349 0.56 -25.41 7.24
C PRO A 349 -0.80 -26.03 6.90
N LEU A 350 -0.79 -27.06 6.06
CA LEU A 350 -2.01 -27.72 5.58
C LEU A 350 -2.81 -28.39 6.71
N ASP A 351 -2.15 -28.79 7.79
CA ASP A 351 -2.76 -29.39 8.98
C ASP A 351 -3.12 -28.37 10.09
N ALA A 352 -2.88 -27.08 9.84
CA ALA A 352 -3.24 -26.03 10.78
C ALA A 352 -4.75 -25.98 11.07
N ASN A 353 -5.11 -25.35 12.19
CA ASN A 353 -6.50 -25.21 12.63
C ASN A 353 -7.25 -26.56 12.67
N LYS A 354 -6.69 -27.53 13.42
CA LYS A 354 -7.26 -28.88 13.60
C LYS A 354 -7.45 -29.63 12.27
N GLY A 355 -6.53 -29.46 11.32
CA GLY A 355 -6.54 -30.19 10.04
C GLY A 355 -7.39 -29.58 8.92
N ARG A 356 -8.12 -28.47 9.18
CA ARG A 356 -8.84 -27.73 8.14
C ARG A 356 -7.89 -27.02 7.19
N GLY A 357 -6.76 -26.53 7.71
CA GLY A 357 -5.76 -25.82 6.94
C GLY A 357 -6.25 -24.44 6.49
N ASP A 358 -6.84 -23.66 7.38
CA ASP A 358 -7.18 -22.26 7.12
C ASP A 358 -5.98 -21.47 6.62
N MET A 359 -6.22 -20.48 5.74
CA MET A 359 -5.15 -19.67 5.18
C MET A 359 -4.81 -18.45 6.05
N PHE A 360 -3.53 -18.28 6.34
CA PHE A 360 -2.94 -17.12 7.00
C PHE A 360 -1.55 -16.88 6.44
N PHE A 361 -1.24 -15.63 6.14
CA PHE A 361 0.05 -15.18 5.66
C PHE A 361 0.60 -14.09 6.58
N GLU A 362 1.90 -14.09 6.81
CA GLU A 362 2.59 -12.97 7.43
C GLU A 362 4.05 -12.89 6.94
N PHE A 363 4.55 -11.70 6.66
CA PHE A 363 6.00 -11.43 6.65
C PHE A 363 6.46 -11.13 8.08
N CYS A 364 7.39 -11.92 8.61
CA CYS A 364 7.82 -11.92 10.01
C CYS A 364 9.28 -11.44 10.14
N PRO A 365 9.56 -10.12 10.17
CA PRO A 365 10.92 -9.59 10.16
C PRO A 365 11.79 -10.07 11.33
N ILE A 366 11.20 -10.48 12.46
CA ILE A 366 11.96 -10.97 13.62
C ILE A 366 11.89 -12.51 13.79
N ARG A 367 11.50 -13.30 12.77
CA ARG A 367 11.34 -14.76 12.95
C ARG A 367 12.58 -15.47 13.49
N HIS A 368 13.76 -15.07 13.02
CA HIS A 368 15.02 -15.75 13.33
C HIS A 368 15.97 -14.92 14.19
N LYS A 369 15.77 -13.61 14.26
CA LYS A 369 16.66 -12.69 14.96
C LYS A 369 15.83 -11.64 15.68
N GLU A 370 16.16 -11.41 16.95
CA GLU A 370 15.59 -10.32 17.72
C GLU A 370 15.94 -8.95 17.12
N TRP A 371 15.14 -7.95 17.47
CA TRP A 371 15.34 -6.58 17.02
C TRP A 371 15.17 -5.61 18.19
N LYS A 372 16.29 -5.00 18.61
CA LYS A 372 16.25 -3.92 19.60
C LYS A 372 15.84 -2.62 18.93
N ILE A 373 14.68 -2.11 19.32
CA ILE A 373 14.19 -0.78 18.97
C ILE A 373 14.74 0.19 20.01
N LYS A 374 15.63 1.08 19.57
CA LYS A 374 16.27 2.07 20.43
C LYS A 374 15.31 3.23 20.77
N PRO A 375 15.50 3.89 21.92
CA PRO A 375 14.74 5.08 22.29
C PRO A 375 14.80 6.14 21.18
N HIS A 376 13.64 6.68 20.82
CA HIS A 376 13.47 7.80 19.87
C HIS A 376 14.07 7.59 18.47
N GLN A 377 14.53 6.39 18.15
CA GLN A 377 14.99 6.05 16.81
C GLN A 377 13.80 5.62 15.95
N PHE A 378 13.77 6.10 14.71
CA PHE A 378 12.77 5.72 13.72
C PHE A 378 13.22 4.50 12.93
N TYR A 379 12.28 3.58 12.73
CA TYR A 379 12.41 2.38 11.92
C TYR A 379 11.28 2.34 10.90
N GLU A 380 11.50 1.67 9.77
CA GLU A 380 10.50 1.59 8.71
C GLU A 380 10.44 0.18 8.12
N LEU A 381 9.22 -0.28 7.84
CA LEU A 381 8.94 -1.47 7.05
C LEU A 381 8.00 -1.09 5.89
N ASN A 382 8.35 -1.52 4.69
CA ASN A 382 7.68 -1.19 3.45
C ASN A 382 7.20 -2.46 2.74
N TYR A 383 5.90 -2.53 2.48
CA TYR A 383 5.28 -3.64 1.78
C TYR A 383 4.37 -3.13 0.66
N ARG A 384 4.15 -3.99 -0.32
CA ARG A 384 3.12 -3.80 -1.34
C ARG A 384 2.30 -5.08 -1.47
N MET A 385 1.00 -4.93 -1.56
CA MET A 385 0.07 -5.99 -1.93
C MET A 385 -0.49 -5.66 -3.30
N LEU A 386 -0.54 -6.65 -4.19
CA LEU A 386 -1.33 -6.59 -5.43
C LEU A 386 -2.52 -7.51 -5.23
N VAL A 387 -3.72 -6.96 -5.21
CA VAL A 387 -4.98 -7.67 -5.09
C VAL A 387 -5.53 -7.91 -6.49
N PHE A 388 -5.94 -9.14 -6.77
CA PHE A 388 -6.34 -9.55 -8.11
C PHE A 388 -7.50 -10.53 -8.13
N ASP A 389 -8.23 -10.54 -9.24
CA ASP A 389 -9.06 -11.67 -9.66
C ASP A 389 -8.34 -12.47 -10.75
N GLY A 390 -8.65 -13.76 -10.85
CA GLY A 390 -7.92 -14.72 -11.68
C GLY A 390 -6.64 -15.22 -11.02
N LYS A 391 -5.62 -15.51 -11.83
CA LYS A 391 -4.30 -15.98 -11.39
C LYS A 391 -3.21 -15.02 -11.83
N ILE A 392 -2.12 -14.99 -11.08
CA ILE A 392 -0.87 -14.29 -11.43
C ILE A 392 0.24 -15.32 -11.52
N THR A 393 1.08 -15.25 -12.54
CA THR A 393 2.22 -16.15 -12.69
C THR A 393 3.44 -15.69 -11.87
N PRO A 394 4.39 -16.58 -11.52
CA PRO A 394 5.65 -16.20 -10.92
C PRO A 394 6.42 -15.10 -11.68
N GLU A 395 6.37 -15.10 -13.01
CA GLU A 395 7.03 -14.12 -13.86
C GLU A 395 6.38 -12.73 -13.75
N GLU A 396 5.04 -12.68 -13.72
CA GLU A 396 4.29 -11.45 -13.47
C GLU A 396 4.55 -10.92 -12.05
N ALA A 397 4.54 -11.81 -11.05
CA ALA A 397 4.87 -11.46 -9.68
C ALA A 397 6.27 -10.86 -9.54
N GLU A 398 7.26 -11.43 -10.24
CA GLU A 398 8.62 -10.90 -10.27
C GLU A 398 8.70 -9.52 -10.92
N LYS A 399 7.94 -9.26 -12.01
CA LYS A 399 7.86 -7.92 -12.63
C LYS A 399 7.26 -6.89 -11.68
N HIS A 400 6.16 -7.22 -11.00
CA HIS A 400 5.54 -6.34 -10.00
C HIS A 400 6.46 -6.09 -8.81
N TRP A 401 7.16 -7.11 -8.32
CA TRP A 401 8.14 -6.93 -7.25
C TRP A 401 9.30 -6.02 -7.67
N LYS A 402 9.86 -6.20 -8.87
CA LYS A 402 10.92 -5.30 -9.40
C LYS A 402 10.42 -3.86 -9.53
N ALA A 403 9.18 -3.67 -9.97
CA ALA A 403 8.52 -2.35 -10.04
C ALA A 403 8.45 -1.65 -8.69
N PHE A 404 8.25 -2.42 -7.62
CA PHE A 404 8.20 -1.91 -6.25
C PHE A 404 9.60 -1.72 -5.65
N ALA A 405 10.49 -2.69 -5.85
CA ALA A 405 11.82 -2.74 -5.25
C ALA A 405 12.81 -1.73 -5.82
N PHE A 406 12.66 -1.34 -7.10
CA PHE A 406 13.62 -0.49 -7.79
C PHE A 406 12.97 0.81 -8.28
N LYS A 407 13.51 1.93 -7.79
CA LYS A 407 13.15 3.26 -8.27
C LYS A 407 13.84 3.54 -9.61
N PRO A 408 13.15 4.16 -10.57
CA PRO A 408 13.80 4.64 -11.78
C PRO A 408 14.77 5.77 -11.47
N LEU A 409 15.69 6.03 -12.40
CA LEU A 409 16.49 7.24 -12.42
C LEU A 409 15.60 8.38 -12.92
N ILE A 410 15.45 9.42 -12.10
CA ILE A 410 14.63 10.59 -12.41
C ILE A 410 15.53 11.82 -12.44
N LYS A 411 15.48 12.58 -13.53
CA LYS A 411 16.22 13.83 -13.70
C LYS A 411 15.26 14.94 -14.09
N VAL A 412 15.26 16.03 -13.32
CA VAL A 412 14.57 17.26 -13.71
C VAL A 412 15.37 17.90 -14.84
N VAL A 413 14.75 18.02 -16.01
CA VAL A 413 15.35 18.66 -17.19
C VAL A 413 14.91 20.12 -17.16
N LYS A 414 15.77 20.99 -16.62
CA LYS A 414 15.60 22.44 -16.77
C LYS A 414 15.78 22.75 -18.26
N LYS A 415 14.80 23.44 -18.84
CA LYS A 415 15.03 24.21 -20.07
C LYS A 415 15.52 25.58 -19.69
#